data_AF-A0A3L5H9C2-F1
#
_entry.id   AF-A0A3L5H9C2-F1
#
_cell.length_a   1.000
_cell.length_b   1.000
_cell.length_c   1.000
_cell.angle_alpha   90.00
_cell.angle_beta   90.00
_cell.angle_gamma   90.00
#
_symmetry.space_group_name_H-M   'P 1'
#
loop_
_entity.id
_entity.type
_entity.pdbx_description
1 polymer ?
#
loop_
_entity_poly.entity_id
_entity_poly.type
_entity_poly.pdbx_seq_one_letter_code
_entity_poly.pdbx_strand_id
1 'polypeptide(L)'
;MNPLFSDIQMRLFYLNHNPYSWHWDVKFKPWEAVYIGNNACHITITHNQPGYHLTMDGERVRTEYHIENIHGLFSVLQRRWDVTPAIIRAVEYLSRVQVPH
;
A
#
# COMPACT_ATOMS: atom_id res chain seq x y z
N MET A 1 11.87 -11.43 1.30
CA MET A 1 11.62 -9.97 1.31
C MET A 1 10.73 -9.65 0.13
N ASN A 2 9.59 -8.97 0.35
CA ASN A 2 8.66 -8.62 -0.71
C ASN A 2 9.30 -7.53 -1.62
N PRO A 3 9.52 -7.80 -2.93
CA PRO A 3 10.23 -6.86 -3.80
C PRO A 3 9.48 -5.55 -4.01
N LEU A 4 8.14 -5.58 -4.01
CA LEU A 4 7.30 -4.38 -4.11
C LEU A 4 7.46 -3.50 -2.87
N PHE A 5 7.51 -4.12 -1.68
CA PHE A 5 7.79 -3.38 -0.44
C PHE A 5 9.17 -2.71 -0.51
N SER A 6 10.20 -3.42 -0.96
CA SER A 6 11.56 -2.87 -1.04
C SER A 6 11.66 -1.68 -1.99
N ASP A 7 11.03 -1.75 -3.18
CA ASP A 7 10.99 -0.63 -4.12
C ASP A 7 10.28 0.59 -3.52
N ILE A 8 9.10 0.39 -2.93
CA ILE A 8 8.34 1.50 -2.33
C ILE A 8 9.11 2.10 -1.14
N GLN A 9 9.71 1.27 -0.28
CA GLN A 9 10.53 1.72 0.83
C GLN A 9 11.68 2.62 0.35
N MET A 10 12.38 2.24 -0.72
CA MET A 10 13.46 3.05 -1.29
C MET A 10 12.94 4.41 -1.79
N ARG A 11 11.82 4.44 -2.50
CA ARG A 11 11.20 5.70 -2.97
C ARG A 11 10.81 6.60 -1.79
N LEU A 12 10.21 6.03 -0.76
CA LEU A 12 9.79 6.77 0.44
C LEU A 12 10.98 7.34 1.22
N PHE A 13 12.09 6.61 1.27
CA PHE A 13 13.35 7.10 1.83
C PHE A 13 13.85 8.34 1.06
N TYR A 14 13.91 8.28 -0.28
CA TYR A 14 14.33 9.43 -1.11
C TYR A 14 13.40 10.63 -1.02
N LEU A 15 12.10 10.39 -0.81
CA LEU A 15 11.10 11.44 -0.59
C LEU A 15 11.18 12.08 0.81
N ASN A 16 12.06 11.59 1.69
CA ASN A 16 12.09 11.96 3.10
C ASN A 16 10.71 11.82 3.76
N HIS A 17 9.97 10.77 3.39
CA HIS A 17 8.63 10.52 3.90
C HIS A 17 8.71 10.16 5.39
N ASN A 18 7.98 10.90 6.23
CA ASN A 18 7.99 10.66 7.67
C ASN A 18 7.36 9.28 8.00
N PRO A 19 8.09 8.38 8.68
CA PRO A 19 7.53 7.10 9.08
C PRO A 19 6.36 7.27 10.06
N TYR A 20 5.49 6.25 10.12
CA TYR A 20 4.34 6.15 11.02
C TYR A 20 3.19 7.16 10.80
N SER A 21 3.35 8.10 9.86
CA SER A 21 2.37 9.14 9.54
C SER A 21 1.78 8.95 8.13
N TRP A 22 0.57 9.46 7.91
CA TRP A 22 -0.04 9.50 6.57
C TRP A 22 0.40 10.75 5.82
N HIS A 23 0.88 10.58 4.59
CA HIS A 23 1.15 11.68 3.66
C HIS A 23 0.92 11.18 2.23
N TRP A 24 0.15 11.92 1.43
CA TRP A 24 -0.29 11.49 0.08
C TRP A 24 -0.93 10.10 0.05
N ASP A 25 -1.75 9.79 1.06
CA ASP A 25 -2.40 8.48 1.24
C ASP A 25 -1.41 7.32 1.35
N VAL A 26 -0.14 7.60 1.62
CA VAL A 26 0.86 6.59 1.96
C VAL A 26 1.20 6.74 3.42
N LYS A 27 1.25 5.61 4.13
CA LYS A 27 1.88 5.50 5.43
C LYS A 27 2.87 4.37 5.38
N PHE A 28 3.99 4.55 6.03
CA PHE A 28 5.05 3.55 6.03
C PHE A 28 5.53 3.28 7.44
N LYS A 29 5.67 2.00 7.75
CA LYS A 29 6.34 1.51 8.94
C LYS A 29 7.60 0.75 8.51
N PRO A 30 8.79 1.28 8.83
CA PRO A 30 10.05 0.62 8.52
C PRO A 30 10.03 -0.85 8.91
N TRP A 31 10.46 -1.72 8.00
CA TRP A 31 10.57 -3.17 8.21
C TRP A 31 9.27 -3.95 8.48
N GLU A 32 8.12 -3.27 8.51
CA GLU A 32 6.80 -3.88 8.76
C GLU A 32 5.96 -3.90 7.48
N ALA A 33 5.52 -2.72 7.03
CA ALA A 33 4.55 -2.59 5.95
C ALA A 33 4.46 -1.16 5.38
N VAL A 34 3.99 -1.10 4.13
CA VAL A 34 3.48 0.11 3.50
C VAL A 34 1.95 0.01 3.46
N TYR A 35 1.30 1.14 3.72
CA TYR A 35 -0.14 1.29 3.69
C TYR A 35 -0.54 2.34 2.65
N ILE A 36 -1.54 2.04 1.82
CA ILE A 36 -2.09 2.97 0.82
C ILE A 36 -3.58 3.18 1.11
N GLY A 37 -3.98 4.40 1.45
CA GLY A 37 -5.34 4.75 1.89
C GLY A 37 -5.35 5.69 3.10
N ASN A 38 -6.13 5.34 4.10
CA ASN A 38 -6.28 6.12 5.34
C ASN A 38 -6.46 5.20 6.57
N ASN A 39 -6.75 5.79 7.73
CA ASN A 39 -6.91 5.06 8.99
C ASN A 39 -8.05 4.04 8.98
N ALA A 40 -9.16 4.34 8.28
CA ALA A 40 -10.32 3.46 8.23
C ALA A 40 -10.16 2.38 7.15
N CYS A 41 -9.69 2.77 5.97
CA CYS A 41 -9.58 1.86 4.83
C CYS A 41 -8.22 2.00 4.13
N HIS A 42 -7.49 0.90 3.99
CA HIS A 42 -6.18 0.89 3.33
C HIS A 42 -5.79 -0.49 2.79
N ILE A 43 -4.98 -0.47 1.73
CA ILE A 43 -4.21 -1.63 1.28
C ILE A 43 -2.93 -1.70 2.09
N THR A 44 -2.52 -2.89 2.50
CA THR A 44 -1.26 -3.15 3.20
C THR A 44 -0.38 -4.04 2.35
N ILE A 45 0.87 -3.62 2.12
CA ILE A 45 1.93 -4.40 1.49
C ILE A 45 2.97 -4.68 2.57
N THR A 46 3.14 -5.94 2.95
CA THR A 46 4.05 -6.30 4.05
C THR A 46 5.47 -6.55 3.56
N HIS A 47 6.44 -6.35 4.44
CA HIS A 47 7.85 -6.62 4.18
C HIS A 47 8.15 -8.12 3.95
N ASN A 48 7.48 -9.00 4.69
CA ASN A 48 7.83 -10.43 4.78
C ASN A 48 6.90 -11.36 4.01
N GLN A 49 5.72 -10.91 3.60
CA GLN A 49 4.75 -11.73 2.89
C GLN A 49 4.40 -11.08 1.54
N PRO A 50 4.36 -11.88 0.45
CA PRO A 50 3.85 -11.40 -0.82
C PRO A 50 2.34 -11.14 -0.74
N GLY A 51 1.83 -10.42 -1.73
CA GLY A 51 0.42 -10.08 -1.85
C GLY A 51 -0.01 -8.82 -1.11
N TYR A 52 -1.32 -8.61 -1.08
CA TYR A 52 -1.98 -7.43 -0.55
C TYR A 52 -2.92 -7.84 0.59
N HIS A 53 -2.99 -7.02 1.64
CA HIS A 53 -4.02 -7.15 2.66
C HIS A 53 -4.90 -5.92 2.66
N LEU A 54 -6.16 -6.11 3.02
CA LEU A 54 -7.15 -5.05 2.97
C LEU A 54 -7.71 -4.80 4.36
N THR A 55 -7.77 -3.54 4.73
CA THR A 55 -8.48 -3.05 5.91
C THR A 55 -9.64 -2.19 5.42
N MET A 56 -10.84 -2.43 5.94
CA MET A 56 -12.03 -1.59 5.73
C MET A 56 -12.66 -1.33 7.09
N ASP A 57 -13.08 -0.09 7.34
CA ASP A 57 -13.70 0.34 8.60
C ASP A 57 -12.88 -0.05 9.85
N GLY A 58 -11.54 -0.05 9.72
CA GLY A 58 -10.61 -0.43 10.78
C GLY A 58 -10.43 -1.95 10.98
N GLU A 59 -11.19 -2.76 10.26
CA GLU A 59 -11.13 -4.22 10.34
C GLU A 59 -10.43 -4.84 9.13
N ARG A 60 -9.61 -5.87 9.40
CA ARG A 60 -8.98 -6.64 8.32
C ARG A 60 -10.05 -7.47 7.62
N VAL A 61 -10.16 -7.31 6.30
CA VAL A 61 -11.07 -8.11 5.47
C VAL A 61 -10.53 -9.54 5.44
N ARG A 62 -11.11 -10.41 6.27
CA ARG A 62 -10.63 -11.80 6.44
C ARG A 62 -11.05 -12.72 5.31
N THR A 63 -12.12 -12.42 4.58
CA THR A 63 -12.70 -13.34 3.58
C THR A 63 -11.86 -13.53 2.32
N GLU A 64 -10.77 -12.79 2.18
CA GLU A 64 -9.92 -12.76 0.97
C GLU A 64 -8.49 -13.11 1.39
N TYR A 65 -8.31 -14.35 1.84
CA TYR A 65 -7.12 -14.80 2.58
C TYR A 65 -5.79 -14.69 1.81
N HIS A 66 -5.80 -14.43 0.50
CA HIS A 66 -4.56 -14.17 -0.22
C HIS A 66 -4.82 -13.42 -1.53
N ILE A 67 -4.81 -12.09 -1.48
CA ILE A 67 -4.76 -11.29 -2.72
C ILE A 67 -3.31 -11.32 -3.20
N GLU A 68 -2.96 -12.34 -3.98
CA GLU A 68 -1.59 -12.54 -4.46
C GLU A 68 -1.17 -11.52 -5.53
N ASN A 69 -2.15 -10.98 -6.28
CA ASN A 69 -1.90 -10.17 -7.45
C ASN A 69 -2.91 -9.02 -7.59
N ILE A 70 -2.60 -8.10 -8.51
CA ILE A 70 -3.38 -6.89 -8.73
C ILE A 70 -4.79 -7.17 -9.30
N HIS A 71 -5.00 -8.27 -10.02
CA HIS A 71 -6.34 -8.64 -10.52
C HIS A 71 -7.26 -9.08 -9.39
N GLY A 72 -6.73 -9.87 -8.44
CA GLY A 72 -7.42 -10.18 -7.20
C GLY A 72 -7.76 -8.91 -6.44
N LEU A 73 -6.81 -7.97 -6.35
CA LEU A 73 -7.03 -6.69 -5.67
C LEU A 73 -8.16 -5.89 -6.32
N PHE A 74 -8.12 -5.69 -7.64
CA PHE A 74 -9.18 -4.95 -8.34
C PHE A 74 -10.56 -5.58 -8.20
N SER A 75 -10.64 -6.91 -8.24
CA SER A 75 -11.92 -7.64 -8.09
C SER A 75 -12.58 -7.36 -6.74
N VAL A 76 -11.78 -7.16 -5.70
CA VAL A 76 -12.23 -6.83 -4.36
C VAL A 76 -12.64 -5.37 -4.25
N LEU A 77 -11.79 -4.46 -4.74
CA LEU A 77 -12.01 -3.02 -4.66
C LEU A 77 -13.31 -2.62 -5.36
N GLN A 78 -13.57 -3.16 -6.55
CA GLN A 78 -14.81 -2.89 -7.30
C GLN A 78 -16.09 -3.25 -6.55
N ARG A 79 -16.05 -4.20 -5.62
CA ARG A 79 -17.25 -4.72 -4.95
C ARG A 79 -17.56 -4.01 -3.65
N ARG A 80 -16.56 -3.42 -2.99
CA ARG A 80 -16.67 -3.08 -1.57
C ARG A 80 -16.08 -1.73 -1.19
N TRP A 81 -15.11 -1.21 -1.95
CA TRP A 81 -14.42 0.01 -1.54
C TRP A 81 -13.68 0.68 -2.70
N ASP A 82 -14.05 1.92 -3.01
CA ASP A 82 -13.30 2.73 -3.97
C ASP A 82 -12.06 3.37 -3.31
N VAL A 83 -10.92 2.71 -3.47
CA VAL A 83 -9.59 3.22 -3.09
C VAL A 83 -8.88 3.92 -4.25
N THR A 84 -9.52 4.02 -5.43
CA THR A 84 -8.90 4.56 -6.65
C THR A 84 -8.25 5.94 -6.42
N PRO A 85 -8.89 6.89 -5.71
CA PRO A 85 -8.25 8.19 -5.45
C PRO A 85 -6.96 8.08 -4.63
N ALA A 86 -6.92 7.18 -3.64
CA ALA A 86 -5.75 6.98 -2.81
C ALA A 86 -4.62 6.29 -3.59
N ILE A 87 -4.95 5.31 -4.44
CA ILE A 87 -3.96 4.67 -5.32
C ILE A 87 -3.36 5.71 -6.27
N ILE A 88 -4.17 6.55 -6.92
CA ILE A 88 -3.69 7.58 -7.83
C ILE A 88 -2.72 8.52 -7.10
N ARG A 89 -3.11 9.06 -5.94
CA ARG A 89 -2.25 9.98 -5.18
C ARG A 89 -0.96 9.31 -4.69
N ALA A 90 -1.02 8.06 -4.26
CA ALA A 90 0.16 7.30 -3.87
C ALA A 90 1.12 7.08 -5.05
N VAL A 91 0.59 6.68 -6.22
CA VAL A 91 1.39 6.48 -7.43
C VAL A 91 2.03 7.79 -7.88
N GLU A 92 1.28 8.89 -7.92
CA GLU A 92 1.81 10.22 -8.25
C GLU A 92 2.93 10.61 -7.30
N TYR A 93 2.74 10.43 -6.00
CA TYR A 93 3.75 10.73 -4.98
C TYR A 93 5.02 9.89 -5.16
N LEU A 94 4.89 8.58 -5.33
CA LEU A 94 6.01 7.65 -5.52
C LEU A 94 6.72 7.83 -6.86
N SER A 95 6.05 8.36 -7.89
CA SER A 95 6.64 8.61 -9.20
C SER A 95 7.60 9.81 -9.24
N ARG A 96 7.58 10.66 -8.20
CA ARG A 96 8.51 11.81 -8.07
C ARG A 96 9.97 11.38 -7.88
N VAL A 97 10.21 10.11 -7.56
CA VAL A 97 11.54 9.51 -7.50
C VAL A 97 11.63 8.43 -8.56
N GLN A 98 12.61 8.56 -9.46
CA GLN A 98 13.03 7.47 -10.33
C GLN A 98 14.05 6.62 -9.57
N VAL A 99 13.74 5.34 -9.37
CA VAL A 99 14.69 4.37 -8.84
C VAL A 99 15.29 3.64 -10.05
N PRO A 100 16.61 3.69 -10.27
CA PRO A 100 17.25 2.88 -11.28
C PRO A 100 17.01 1.39 -10.96
N HIS A 101 16.51 0.63 -11.93
CA HIS A 101 16.33 -0.82 -11.83
C HIS A 101 17.52 -1.55 -12.43
#